data_AF-A0A0X8JU24-F1
#
_entry.id   AF-A0A0X8JU24-F1
#
_cell.length_a   1.000
_cell.length_b   1.000
_cell.length_c   1.000
_cell.angle_alpha   90.00
_cell.angle_beta   90.00
_cell.angle_gamma   90.00
#
_symmetry.space_group_name_H-M   'P 1'
#
loop_
_entity.id
_entity.type
_entity.pdbx_description
1 polymer ?
#
loop_
_entity_poly.entity_id
_entity_poly.type
_entity_poly.pdbx_seq_one_letter_code
_entity_poly.pdbx_strand_id
1 'polypeptide(L)'
;MFDFINNNFDNSFSEIIKEELYLEEKKNTRTKNTGLHKVKVLFNPDKYQVLKLTLDINNVDENLKRLLPFLKKEISSVDNVLFVKRLKDDKYFLFHIELKSKTIDNKLVKKYYSSAKLLHFIFEMLYLNYRDEKEKEKRILDFDFPKKIYNVPVLIASKSSSGGVEEIKVRNKEDIFYNNQNFKYLCRYCGLKSQKGSIILEKMCNKVNTFESSLDEIEFF
;
A
#
# COMPACT_ATOMS: atom_id res chain seq x y z
N MET A 1 3.81 -13.13 11.90
CA MET A 1 3.52 -12.92 10.46
C MET A 1 4.37 -11.81 9.84
N PHE A 2 4.38 -10.58 10.35
CA PHE A 2 5.15 -9.49 9.72
C PHE A 2 6.63 -9.86 9.61
N ASP A 3 7.20 -10.47 10.66
CA ASP A 3 8.56 -11.02 10.61
C ASP A 3 8.69 -12.17 9.60
N PHE A 4 7.71 -13.07 9.50
CA PHE A 4 7.72 -14.14 8.48
C PHE A 4 7.76 -13.57 7.07
N ILE A 5 6.90 -12.61 6.75
CA ILE A 5 6.91 -11.92 5.46
C ILE A 5 8.28 -11.24 5.26
N ASN A 6 8.74 -10.48 6.26
CA ASN A 6 10.01 -9.74 6.17
C ASN A 6 11.25 -10.64 6.11
N ASN A 7 11.20 -11.87 6.61
CA ASN A 7 12.31 -12.82 6.55
C ASN A 7 12.30 -13.63 5.26
N ASN A 8 11.13 -13.78 4.62
CA ASN A 8 11.00 -14.46 3.33
C ASN A 8 11.42 -13.59 2.15
N PHE A 9 11.59 -12.28 2.35
CA PHE A 9 12.18 -11.38 1.38
C PHE A 9 13.41 -10.71 1.99
N ASP A 10 14.49 -10.57 1.23
CA ASP A 10 15.58 -9.70 1.67
C ASP A 10 15.02 -8.28 1.91
N ASN A 11 15.56 -7.52 2.87
CA ASN A 11 15.17 -6.14 3.26
C ASN A 11 15.06 -5.12 2.08
N SER A 12 15.40 -5.56 0.87
CA SER A 12 15.12 -4.94 -0.41
C SER A 12 13.62 -4.75 -0.71
N PHE A 13 12.76 -5.70 -0.31
CA PHE A 13 11.34 -5.70 -0.64
C PHE A 13 10.45 -5.11 0.45
N SER A 14 10.79 -5.38 1.72
CA SER A 14 9.95 -5.02 2.86
C SER A 14 10.75 -4.46 4.01
N GLU A 15 10.08 -3.63 4.82
CA GLU A 15 10.67 -3.00 6.00
C GLU A 15 9.61 -2.87 7.11
N ILE A 16 9.90 -3.43 8.30
CA ILE A 16 9.07 -3.23 9.49
C ILE A 16 9.33 -1.84 10.06
N ILE A 17 8.29 -1.01 10.09
CA ILE A 17 8.39 0.35 10.60
C ILE A 17 8.07 0.36 12.10
N LYS A 18 9.03 0.85 12.89
CA LYS A 18 8.92 0.90 14.36
C LYS A 18 8.47 2.25 14.90
N GLU A 19 8.89 3.36 14.28
CA GLU A 19 8.67 4.70 14.84
C GLU A 19 8.23 5.70 13.77
N GLU A 20 9.11 6.03 12.82
CA GLU A 20 8.81 7.04 11.80
C GLU A 20 8.73 6.43 10.40
N LEU A 21 7.65 6.76 9.68
CA LEU A 21 7.47 6.40 8.29
C LEU A 21 7.36 7.64 7.41
N TYR A 22 8.18 7.68 6.37
CA TYR A 22 8.07 8.65 5.30
C TYR A 22 7.91 7.96 3.94
N LEU A 23 7.00 8.52 3.14
CA LEU A 23 6.77 8.16 1.75
C LEU A 23 7.35 9.27 0.88
N GLU A 24 8.15 8.93 -0.11
CA GLU A 24 8.84 9.88 -0.97
C GLU A 24 8.55 9.58 -2.45
N GLU A 25 8.41 10.61 -3.28
CA GLU A 25 8.39 10.45 -4.73
C GLU A 25 9.84 10.22 -5.24
N LYS A 26 10.05 9.21 -6.09
CA LYS A 26 11.32 9.10 -6.84
C LYS A 26 11.43 10.26 -7.83
N LYS A 27 12.45 11.11 -7.65
CA LYS A 27 12.70 12.32 -8.44
C LYS A 27 12.76 12.00 -9.93
N ASN A 28 11.93 12.67 -10.73
CA ASN A 28 12.17 12.80 -12.17
C ASN A 28 12.93 14.11 -12.40
N THR A 29 14.23 14.03 -12.69
CA THR A 29 15.16 15.17 -12.81
C THR A 29 14.81 16.18 -13.93
N ARG A 30 13.79 15.91 -14.75
CA ARG A 30 13.48 16.66 -15.98
C ARG A 30 12.33 17.68 -15.88
N THR A 31 11.61 17.79 -14.77
CA THR A 31 10.43 18.68 -14.67
C THR A 31 10.47 19.60 -13.46
N LYS A 32 10.12 20.88 -13.66
CA LYS A 32 10.08 21.90 -12.60
C LYS A 32 9.22 21.44 -11.42
N ASN A 33 9.86 21.39 -10.24
CA ASN A 33 9.35 20.93 -8.94
C ASN A 33 7.99 21.52 -8.56
N THR A 34 6.91 20.77 -8.75
CA THR A 34 5.55 21.18 -8.33
C THR A 34 4.79 20.09 -7.55
N GLY A 35 5.46 18.99 -7.15
CA GLY A 35 4.86 17.82 -6.50
C GLY A 35 5.09 17.67 -4.99
N LEU A 36 4.42 16.66 -4.42
CA LEU A 36 4.60 16.21 -3.05
C LEU A 36 5.89 15.40 -2.94
N HIS A 37 6.93 15.95 -2.32
CA HIS A 37 8.22 15.25 -2.23
C HIS A 37 8.26 14.22 -1.12
N LYS A 38 7.65 14.52 0.02
CA LYS A 38 7.75 13.70 1.23
C LYS A 38 6.50 13.79 2.09
N VAL A 39 5.87 12.65 2.38
CA VAL A 39 4.72 12.55 3.26
C VAL A 39 5.08 11.71 4.48
N LYS A 40 4.92 12.28 5.68
CA LYS A 40 5.05 11.56 6.95
C LYS A 40 3.75 10.78 7.22
N VAL A 41 3.87 9.51 7.57
CA VAL A 41 2.74 8.69 8.02
C VAL A 41 2.80 8.64 9.54
N LEU A 42 1.80 9.23 10.18
CA LEU A 42 1.64 9.25 11.62
C LEU A 42 0.82 8.03 12.05
N PHE A 43 1.37 7.20 12.92
CA PHE A 43 0.69 6.07 13.52
C PHE A 43 1.20 5.86 14.95
N ASN A 44 0.39 5.17 15.76
CA ASN A 44 0.80 4.74 17.09
C ASN A 44 1.23 3.26 17.01
N PRO A 45 2.49 2.91 17.31
CA PRO A 45 2.98 1.53 17.25
C PRO A 45 2.27 0.59 18.24
N ASP A 46 1.71 1.13 19.33
CA ASP A 46 0.89 0.35 20.29
C ASP A 46 -0.48 -0.02 19.73
N LYS A 47 -0.92 0.64 18.65
CA LYS A 47 -2.21 0.38 17.98
C LYS A 47 -2.07 -0.30 16.63
N TYR A 48 -0.91 -0.18 15.99
CA TYR A 48 -0.68 -0.60 14.62
C TYR A 48 0.70 -1.21 14.43
N GLN A 49 0.75 -2.35 13.73
CA GLN A 49 1.99 -2.83 13.12
C GLN A 49 1.99 -2.45 11.64
N VAL A 50 3.13 -1.96 11.15
CA VAL A 50 3.26 -1.43 9.79
C VAL A 50 4.48 -2.06 9.10
N LEU A 51 4.24 -2.68 7.96
CA LEU A 51 5.25 -3.21 7.05
C LEU A 51 5.15 -2.43 5.75
N LYS A 52 6.21 -1.71 5.40
CA LYS A 52 6.32 -1.05 4.11
C LYS A 52 6.79 -2.07 3.09
N LEU A 53 6.12 -2.14 1.95
CA LEU A 53 6.49 -2.99 0.81
C LEU A 53 6.83 -2.09 -0.40
N THR A 54 7.79 -2.52 -1.22
CA THR A 54 8.09 -1.89 -2.50
C THR A 54 8.05 -2.90 -3.64
N LEU A 55 7.28 -2.58 -4.69
CA LEU A 55 7.22 -3.37 -5.93
C LEU A 55 8.12 -2.77 -7.02
N ASP A 56 9.02 -1.84 -6.66
CA ASP A 56 9.95 -1.25 -7.60
C ASP A 56 11.06 -2.24 -7.93
N ILE A 57 11.14 -2.65 -9.19
CA ILE A 57 12.14 -3.60 -9.68
C ILE A 57 13.58 -3.17 -9.39
N ASN A 58 13.85 -1.87 -9.25
CA ASN A 58 15.19 -1.39 -8.90
C ASN A 58 15.54 -1.66 -7.43
N ASN A 59 14.53 -1.80 -6.59
CA ASN A 59 14.67 -1.95 -5.16
C ASN A 59 14.52 -3.40 -4.68
N VAL A 60 14.05 -4.34 -5.51
CA VAL A 60 13.90 -5.75 -5.11
C VAL A 60 15.10 -6.63 -5.47
N ASP A 61 15.23 -7.77 -4.79
CA ASP A 61 16.30 -8.76 -5.01
C ASP A 61 16.26 -9.43 -6.41
N GLU A 62 17.35 -10.15 -6.76
CA GLU A 62 17.53 -10.87 -8.03
C GLU A 62 16.48 -11.97 -8.26
N ASN A 63 16.02 -12.66 -7.23
CA ASN A 63 15.07 -13.77 -7.36
C ASN A 63 13.67 -13.24 -7.65
N LEU A 64 13.23 -12.21 -6.92
CA LEU A 64 12.01 -11.51 -7.23
C LEU A 64 12.12 -10.82 -8.60
N LYS A 65 13.27 -10.21 -8.94
CA LYS A 65 13.58 -9.71 -10.30
C LYS A 65 13.49 -10.76 -11.39
N ARG A 66 13.66 -12.06 -11.11
CA ARG A 66 13.51 -13.15 -12.09
C ARG A 66 12.06 -13.60 -12.27
N LEU A 67 11.25 -13.49 -11.22
CA LEU A 67 9.80 -13.69 -11.29
C LEU A 67 9.09 -12.49 -11.96
N LEU A 68 9.60 -11.28 -11.71
CA LEU A 68 9.03 -10.04 -12.23
C LEU A 68 8.90 -9.99 -13.77
N PRO A 69 9.80 -10.53 -14.62
CA PRO A 69 9.62 -10.63 -16.07
C PRO A 69 8.36 -11.36 -16.53
N PHE A 70 7.93 -12.41 -15.82
CA PHE A 70 6.65 -13.08 -16.10
C PHE A 70 5.47 -12.16 -15.76
N LEU A 71 5.69 -11.25 -14.83
CA LEU A 71 4.71 -10.27 -14.35
C LEU A 71 4.87 -8.89 -15.02
N LYS A 72 5.98 -8.62 -15.74
CA LYS A 72 6.39 -7.31 -16.30
C LYS A 72 5.43 -6.78 -17.35
N LYS A 73 4.71 -7.67 -18.05
CA LYS A 73 3.66 -7.26 -18.99
C LYS A 73 2.48 -6.59 -18.29
N GLU A 74 2.27 -6.86 -17.01
CA GLU A 74 1.17 -6.30 -16.23
C GLU A 74 1.62 -5.25 -15.20
N ILE A 75 2.87 -5.28 -14.70
CA ILE A 75 3.28 -4.42 -13.58
C ILE A 75 3.72 -3.03 -14.01
N SER A 76 3.06 -2.01 -13.45
CA SER A 76 3.65 -0.70 -13.25
C SER A 76 4.22 -0.59 -11.84
N SER A 77 5.33 0.14 -11.64
CA SER A 77 5.87 0.41 -10.31
C SER A 77 4.79 1.02 -9.41
N VAL A 78 4.60 0.42 -8.25
CA VAL A 78 3.89 1.05 -7.13
C VAL A 78 4.93 1.37 -6.09
N ASP A 79 5.08 2.67 -5.85
CA ASP A 79 6.23 3.21 -5.14
C ASP A 79 6.08 3.00 -3.62
N ASN A 80 4.84 2.99 -3.13
CA ASN A 80 4.55 2.88 -1.69
C ASN A 80 3.35 1.96 -1.44
N VAL A 81 3.61 0.77 -0.91
CA VAL A 81 2.59 -0.13 -0.39
C VAL A 81 2.78 -0.24 1.12
N LEU A 82 1.72 -0.09 1.90
CA LEU A 82 1.75 -0.32 3.34
C LEU A 82 0.85 -1.49 3.69
N PHE A 83 1.44 -2.55 4.22
CA PHE A 83 0.72 -3.63 4.87
C PHE A 83 0.59 -3.31 6.36
N VAL A 84 -0.64 -3.19 6.84
CA VAL A 84 -0.95 -2.65 8.15
C VAL A 84 -1.84 -3.62 8.90
N LYS A 85 -1.44 -3.97 10.12
CA LYS A 85 -2.29 -4.68 11.08
C LYS A 85 -2.77 -3.70 12.14
N ARG A 86 -4.09 -3.62 12.34
CA ARG A 86 -4.69 -2.88 13.45
C ARG A 86 -4.90 -3.84 14.62
N LEU A 87 -4.22 -3.57 15.74
CA LEU A 87 -4.11 -4.54 16.84
C LEU A 87 -5.41 -4.76 17.60
N LYS A 88 -6.27 -3.74 17.71
CA LYS A 88 -7.51 -3.81 18.52
C LYS A 88 -8.53 -4.84 18.01
N ASP A 89 -8.53 -5.13 16.71
CA ASP A 89 -9.56 -5.95 16.06
C ASP A 89 -8.99 -6.90 15.00
N ASP A 90 -7.66 -7.10 15.02
CA ASP A 90 -6.92 -7.99 14.12
C ASP A 90 -7.26 -7.77 12.63
N LYS A 91 -7.56 -6.52 12.23
CA LYS A 91 -7.83 -6.20 10.83
C LYS A 91 -6.55 -5.88 10.07
N TYR A 92 -6.46 -6.41 8.85
CA TYR A 92 -5.31 -6.25 7.95
C TYR A 92 -5.67 -5.40 6.73
N PHE A 93 -4.83 -4.43 6.42
CA PHE A 93 -5.04 -3.47 5.35
C PHE A 93 -3.83 -3.44 4.42
N LEU A 94 -4.09 -3.34 3.12
CA LEU A 94 -3.08 -3.11 2.10
C LEU A 94 -3.34 -1.77 1.43
N PHE A 95 -2.60 -0.74 1.85
CA PHE A 95 -2.72 0.59 1.29
C PHE A 95 -1.76 0.77 0.12
N HIS A 96 -2.31 1.03 -1.07
CA HIS A 96 -1.53 1.35 -2.26
C HIS A 96 -1.49 2.87 -2.39
N ILE A 97 -0.38 3.48 -1.99
CA ILE A 97 -0.26 4.93 -1.85
C ILE A 97 0.50 5.51 -3.04
N GLU A 98 -0.19 6.30 -3.85
CA GLU A 98 0.44 7.12 -4.89
C GLU A 98 0.49 8.58 -4.44
N LEU A 99 1.67 9.20 -4.60
CA LEU A 99 1.86 10.63 -4.46
C LEU A 99 1.78 11.29 -5.86
N LYS A 100 1.04 12.41 -5.99
CA LYS A 100 0.91 13.17 -7.24
C LYS A 100 0.97 14.68 -7.03
N SER A 101 1.44 15.37 -8.07
CA SER A 101 1.57 16.82 -8.08
C SER A 101 0.31 17.59 -8.52
N LYS A 102 -0.42 17.16 -9.56
CA LYS A 102 -1.59 17.94 -10.05
C LYS A 102 -2.71 17.14 -10.69
N THR A 103 -2.42 16.03 -11.39
CA THR A 103 -3.43 15.35 -12.21
C THR A 103 -3.50 13.86 -11.92
N ILE A 104 -4.73 13.38 -11.83
CA ILE A 104 -5.08 11.96 -11.69
C ILE A 104 -5.43 11.50 -13.10
N ASP A 105 -4.65 10.57 -13.65
CA ASP A 105 -4.96 9.96 -14.94
C ASP A 105 -5.45 8.52 -14.77
N ASN A 106 -6.07 7.98 -15.82
CA ASN A 106 -6.57 6.59 -15.82
C ASN A 106 -5.45 5.56 -15.72
N LYS A 107 -4.17 5.95 -15.87
CA LYS A 107 -3.04 5.02 -15.72
C LYS A 107 -2.88 4.60 -14.27
N LEU A 108 -3.17 5.48 -13.31
CA LEU A 108 -3.12 5.19 -11.88
C LEU A 108 -3.95 3.95 -11.51
N VAL A 109 -5.13 3.82 -12.10
CA VAL A 109 -6.06 2.71 -11.83
C VAL A 109 -5.49 1.40 -12.31
N LYS A 110 -4.98 1.39 -13.55
CA LYS A 110 -4.27 0.23 -14.10
C LYS A 110 -3.09 -0.13 -13.21
N LYS A 111 -2.35 0.87 -12.71
CA LYS A 111 -1.24 0.62 -11.80
C LYS A 111 -1.65 -0.10 -10.53
N TYR A 112 -2.70 0.42 -9.89
CA TYR A 112 -3.25 -0.17 -8.68
C TYR A 112 -3.70 -1.61 -8.93
N TYR A 113 -4.52 -1.85 -9.95
CA TYR A 113 -5.01 -3.20 -10.26
C TYR A 113 -3.88 -4.22 -10.42
N SER A 114 -2.88 -3.86 -11.22
CA SER A 114 -1.72 -4.72 -11.45
C SER A 114 -0.94 -4.99 -10.17
N SER A 115 -0.77 -3.99 -9.30
CA SER A 115 -0.10 -4.18 -8.02
C SER A 115 -0.90 -5.03 -7.03
N ALA A 116 -2.23 -4.89 -7.01
CA ALA A 116 -3.10 -5.68 -6.14
C ALA A 116 -3.04 -7.16 -6.53
N LYS A 117 -3.11 -7.46 -7.84
CA LYS A 117 -2.91 -8.83 -8.35
C LYS A 117 -1.58 -9.43 -7.95
N LEU A 118 -0.50 -8.67 -8.08
CA LEU A 118 0.83 -9.15 -7.74
C LEU A 118 0.96 -9.44 -6.24
N LEU A 119 0.49 -8.54 -5.39
CA LEU A 119 0.54 -8.73 -3.94
C LEU A 119 -0.33 -9.90 -3.52
N HIS A 120 -1.49 -10.08 -4.14
CA HIS A 120 -2.32 -11.26 -3.92
C HIS A 120 -1.52 -12.54 -4.21
N PHE A 121 -0.91 -12.65 -5.39
CA PHE A 121 -0.06 -13.80 -5.74
C PHE A 121 1.09 -14.01 -4.73
N ILE A 122 1.78 -12.94 -4.33
CA ILE A 122 2.85 -13.01 -3.34
C ILE A 122 2.34 -13.56 -2.01
N PHE A 123 1.21 -13.04 -1.51
CA PHE A 123 0.63 -13.51 -0.26
C PHE A 123 0.11 -14.95 -0.35
N GLU A 124 -0.45 -15.39 -1.48
CA GLU A 124 -0.81 -16.78 -1.72
C GLU A 124 0.41 -17.70 -1.64
N MET A 125 1.52 -17.33 -2.29
CA MET A 125 2.76 -18.10 -2.24
C MET A 125 3.33 -18.18 -0.82
N LEU A 126 3.31 -17.08 -0.07
CA LEU A 126 3.74 -17.06 1.34
C LEU A 126 2.84 -17.93 2.22
N TYR A 127 1.53 -17.91 1.98
CA TYR A 127 0.57 -18.75 2.70
C TYR A 127 0.82 -20.24 2.44
N LEU A 128 1.05 -20.63 1.18
CA LEU A 128 1.40 -22.01 0.83
C LEU A 128 2.70 -22.44 1.49
N ASN A 129 3.75 -21.60 1.46
CA ASN A 129 5.02 -21.88 2.15
C ASN A 129 4.80 -22.06 3.67
N TYR A 130 4.04 -21.17 4.28
CA TYR A 130 3.68 -21.23 5.69
C TYR A 130 2.98 -22.54 6.05
N ARG A 131 2.02 -22.97 5.21
CA ARG A 131 1.28 -24.22 5.42
C ARG A 131 2.21 -25.43 5.28
N ASP A 132 3.04 -25.45 4.25
CA ASP A 132 4.05 -26.49 4.02
C ASP A 132 5.02 -26.62 5.21
N GLU A 133 5.51 -25.50 5.76
CA GLU A 133 6.38 -25.51 6.95
C GLU A 133 5.68 -26.05 8.19
N LYS A 134 4.43 -25.62 8.45
CA LYS A 134 3.62 -26.17 9.55
C LYS A 134 3.44 -27.68 9.43
N GLU A 135 3.12 -28.17 8.23
CA GLU A 135 2.87 -29.60 7.98
C GLU A 135 4.17 -30.43 8.06
N LYS A 136 5.27 -29.98 7.45
CA LYS A 136 6.53 -30.73 7.37
C LYS A 136 7.27 -30.81 8.70
N GLU A 137 7.37 -29.71 9.43
CA GLU A 137 8.21 -29.65 10.64
C GLU A 137 7.41 -29.87 11.93
N LYS A 138 6.08 -30.01 11.85
CA LYS A 138 5.17 -29.91 13.01
C LYS A 138 5.47 -28.66 13.86
N ARG A 139 6.10 -27.63 13.27
CA ARG A 139 6.48 -26.42 13.98
C ARG A 139 5.20 -25.70 14.38
N ILE A 140 5.10 -25.40 15.67
CA ILE A 140 4.12 -24.46 16.18
C ILE A 140 4.65 -23.08 15.79
N LEU A 141 4.20 -22.56 14.65
CA LEU A 141 4.37 -21.14 14.36
C LEU A 141 3.50 -20.36 15.34
N ASP A 142 4.07 -19.31 15.93
CA ASP A 142 3.45 -18.46 16.94
C ASP A 142 2.49 -17.41 16.35
N PHE A 143 2.16 -17.54 15.07
CA PHE A 143 1.22 -16.65 14.38
C PHE A 143 0.37 -17.42 13.38
N ASP A 144 -0.80 -16.84 13.09
CA ASP A 144 -1.68 -17.26 12.01
C ASP A 144 -1.63 -16.27 10.84
N PHE A 145 -1.81 -16.80 9.63
CA PHE A 145 -2.01 -15.95 8.46
C PHE A 145 -3.41 -15.30 8.55
N PRO A 146 -3.57 -14.03 8.15
CA PRO A 146 -4.85 -13.36 8.16
C PRO A 146 -5.83 -14.13 7.27
N LYS A 147 -7.08 -14.22 7.71
CA LYS A 147 -8.15 -14.78 6.86
C LYS A 147 -8.52 -13.84 5.72
N LYS A 148 -8.33 -12.54 5.95
CA LYS A 148 -8.82 -11.47 5.08
C LYS A 148 -7.92 -10.24 5.14
N ILE A 149 -7.65 -9.64 3.99
CA ILE A 149 -6.93 -8.37 3.85
C ILE A 149 -7.75 -7.40 2.99
N TYR A 150 -7.92 -6.16 3.48
CA TYR A 150 -8.63 -5.09 2.76
C TYR A 150 -7.67 -4.33 1.83
N ASN A 151 -7.91 -4.39 0.52
CA ASN A 151 -7.12 -3.62 -0.44
C ASN A 151 -7.69 -2.22 -0.61
N VAL A 152 -6.84 -1.20 -0.44
CA VAL A 152 -7.28 0.20 -0.40
C VAL A 152 -6.38 1.06 -1.28
N PRO A 153 -6.87 1.55 -2.43
CA PRO A 153 -6.14 2.52 -3.23
C PRO A 153 -6.22 3.90 -2.59
N VAL A 154 -5.05 4.51 -2.43
CA VAL A 154 -4.87 5.79 -1.75
C VAL A 154 -4.12 6.72 -2.67
N LEU A 155 -4.73 7.86 -2.99
CA LEU A 155 -4.08 8.89 -3.76
C LEU A 155 -3.91 10.14 -2.91
N ILE A 156 -2.68 10.65 -2.85
CA ILE A 156 -2.35 11.91 -2.19
C ILE A 156 -1.90 12.91 -3.26
N ALA A 157 -2.61 14.03 -3.38
CA ALA A 157 -2.29 15.08 -4.35
C ALA A 157 -2.10 16.47 -3.71
N SER A 158 -1.10 17.23 -4.15
CA SER A 158 -1.00 18.65 -3.80
C SER A 158 -2.10 19.42 -4.54
N LYS A 159 -2.78 20.33 -3.84
CA LYS A 159 -3.87 21.14 -4.39
C LYS A 159 -3.43 22.60 -4.39
N SER A 160 -3.45 23.26 -5.55
CA SER A 160 -3.33 24.72 -5.61
C SER A 160 -4.66 25.35 -5.20
N SER A 161 -4.89 25.56 -3.90
CA SER A 161 -6.05 26.33 -3.44
C SER A 161 -5.63 27.41 -2.45
N SER A 162 -6.17 28.62 -2.65
CA SER A 162 -5.91 29.86 -1.93
C SER A 162 -6.15 29.78 -0.40
N GLY A 163 -7.09 28.95 0.06
CA GLY A 163 -7.33 28.69 1.49
C GLY A 163 -6.36 27.66 2.08
N GLY A 164 -5.63 28.05 3.15
CA GLY A 164 -4.64 27.20 3.83
C GLY A 164 -5.26 26.05 4.61
N VAL A 165 -4.74 24.84 4.40
CA VAL A 165 -5.04 23.69 5.24
C VAL A 165 -3.73 22.90 5.42
N GLU A 166 -3.35 22.65 6.68
CA GLU A 166 -2.13 21.93 7.09
C GLU A 166 -2.35 20.41 7.20
N GLU A 167 -3.61 19.97 7.30
CA GLU A 167 -3.98 18.56 7.47
C GLU A 167 -4.66 18.00 6.22
N ILE A 168 -4.22 16.81 5.82
CA ILE A 168 -4.79 16.11 4.66
C ILE A 168 -6.19 15.59 5.00
N LYS A 169 -7.22 16.16 4.35
CA LYS A 169 -8.60 15.69 4.49
C LYS A 169 -8.86 14.47 3.61
N VAL A 170 -9.31 13.39 4.24
CA VAL A 170 -9.76 12.17 3.56
C VAL A 170 -11.14 12.42 2.95
N ARG A 171 -11.22 12.45 1.62
CA ARG A 171 -12.50 12.56 0.91
C ARG A 171 -12.77 11.26 0.16
N ASN A 172 -13.97 10.74 0.36
CA ASN A 172 -14.50 9.69 -0.49
C ASN A 172 -14.87 10.34 -1.82
N LYS A 173 -14.40 9.76 -2.91
CA LYS A 173 -14.90 10.08 -4.23
C LYS A 173 -15.12 8.76 -4.95
N GLU A 174 -16.38 8.49 -5.28
CA GLU A 174 -16.71 7.52 -6.31
C GLU A 174 -16.19 8.11 -7.62
N ASP A 175 -14.92 7.85 -7.92
CA ASP A 175 -14.46 7.98 -9.29
C ASP A 175 -14.65 6.62 -9.92
N ILE A 176 -15.78 6.46 -10.62
CA ILE A 176 -15.93 5.41 -11.62
C ILE A 176 -14.94 5.79 -12.72
N PHE A 177 -13.73 5.27 -12.61
CA PHE A 177 -12.78 5.38 -13.70
C PHE A 177 -13.35 4.57 -14.86
N TYR A 178 -13.71 5.26 -15.95
CA TYR A 178 -14.15 4.63 -17.19
C TYR A 178 -12.98 3.85 -17.82
N ASN A 179 -12.79 2.65 -17.32
CA ASN A 179 -11.98 1.60 -17.89
C ASN A 179 -12.69 0.28 -17.56
N ASN A 180 -12.43 -0.80 -18.29
CA ASN A 180 -13.11 -2.11 -18.11
C ASN A 180 -12.86 -2.78 -16.73
N GLN A 181 -12.32 -2.05 -15.75
CA GLN A 181 -12.02 -2.48 -14.39
C GLN A 181 -12.89 -1.63 -13.46
N ASN A 182 -13.99 -2.22 -12.97
CA ASN A 182 -15.00 -1.58 -12.12
C ASN A 182 -14.43 -1.21 -10.73
N PHE A 183 -13.60 -0.17 -10.64
CA PHE A 183 -13.17 0.36 -9.35
C PHE A 183 -14.22 1.30 -8.79
N LYS A 184 -14.76 0.95 -7.62
CA LYS A 184 -15.83 1.72 -6.99
C LYS A 184 -15.32 2.84 -6.08
N TYR A 185 -14.11 2.72 -5.51
CA TYR A 185 -13.64 3.68 -4.51
C TYR A 185 -12.15 4.03 -4.63
N LEU A 186 -11.86 5.33 -4.65
CA LEU A 186 -10.52 5.87 -4.47
C LEU A 186 -10.51 6.74 -3.21
N CYS A 187 -9.63 6.44 -2.27
CA CYS A 187 -9.45 7.29 -1.10
C CYS A 187 -8.59 8.50 -1.51
N ARG A 188 -9.23 9.64 -1.81
CA ARG A 188 -8.54 10.88 -2.19
C ARG A 188 -8.16 11.69 -0.97
N TYR A 189 -6.87 11.87 -0.80
CA TYR A 189 -6.24 12.75 0.17
C TYR A 189 -5.88 14.05 -0.55
N CYS A 190 -6.59 15.13 -0.22
CA CYS A 190 -6.40 16.42 -0.88
C CYS A 190 -5.95 17.48 0.11
N GLY A 191 -4.76 18.04 -0.12
CA GLY A 191 -4.35 19.33 0.41
C GLY A 191 -3.06 19.30 1.23
N LEU A 192 -1.94 19.60 0.57
CA LEU A 192 -0.75 20.17 1.20
C LEU A 192 -0.37 21.42 0.39
N LYS A 193 -0.17 22.54 1.08
CA LYS A 193 0.39 23.79 0.50
C LYS A 193 1.91 23.72 0.31
N SER A 194 2.57 22.69 0.85
CA SER A 194 4.01 22.50 0.80
C SER A 194 4.35 21.16 0.16
N GLN A 195 5.62 21.00 -0.27
CA GLN A 195 6.15 19.72 -0.77
C GLN A 195 6.25 18.64 0.33
N LYS A 196 5.90 18.98 1.58
CA LYS A 196 5.89 18.11 2.75
C LYS A 196 4.50 18.07 3.39
N GLY A 197 4.16 16.96 4.04
CA GLY A 197 3.00 16.92 4.94
C GLY A 197 2.78 15.59 5.62
N SER A 198 1.63 15.41 6.28
CA SER A 198 1.36 14.23 7.10
C SER A 198 -0.01 13.60 6.86
N ILE A 199 -0.06 12.26 6.91
CA ILE A 199 -1.29 11.47 6.97
C ILE A 199 -1.38 10.74 8.32
N ILE A 200 -2.59 10.52 8.82
CA ILE A 200 -2.85 9.78 10.06
C ILE A 200 -3.43 8.41 9.70
N LEU A 201 -2.70 7.34 10.02
CA LEU A 201 -3.08 5.97 9.66
C LEU A 201 -4.44 5.56 10.25
N GLU A 202 -4.73 5.99 11.48
CA GLU A 202 -6.00 5.74 12.15
C GLU A 202 -7.20 6.25 11.35
N LYS A 203 -7.08 7.44 10.72
CA LYS A 203 -8.13 7.98 9.86
C LYS A 203 -8.34 7.12 8.61
N MET A 204 -7.26 6.56 8.04
CA MET A 204 -7.34 5.68 6.87
C MET A 204 -8.04 4.37 7.20
N CYS A 205 -7.63 3.70 8.29
CA CYS A 205 -8.21 2.42 8.73
C CYS A 205 -9.67 2.56 9.18
N ASN A 206 -10.05 3.66 9.84
CA ASN A 206 -11.44 3.85 10.28
C ASN A 206 -12.39 4.10 9.11
N LYS A 207 -11.89 4.65 8.01
CA LYS A 207 -12.66 4.84 6.78
C LYS A 207 -13.06 3.51 6.14
N VAL A 208 -12.17 2.51 6.17
CA VAL A 208 -12.46 1.15 5.67
C VAL A 208 -13.72 0.55 6.29
N ASN A 209 -13.93 0.74 7.59
CA ASN A 209 -15.14 0.23 8.26
C ASN A 209 -16.44 0.81 7.66
N THR A 210 -16.40 1.97 7.01
CA THR A 210 -17.58 2.58 6.38
C THR A 210 -17.93 1.97 5.03
N PHE A 211 -16.96 1.39 4.33
CA PHE A 211 -17.12 0.92 2.94
C PHE A 211 -16.63 -0.51 2.74
N GLU A 212 -16.49 -1.25 3.83
CA GLU A 212 -15.92 -2.59 3.87
C GLU A 212 -16.54 -3.51 2.81
N SER A 213 -17.87 -3.53 2.72
CA SER A 213 -18.67 -4.35 1.80
C SER A 213 -18.44 -4.08 0.31
N SER A 214 -17.53 -3.18 -0.03
CA SER A 214 -17.38 -2.64 -1.37
C SER A 214 -15.92 -2.52 -1.81
N LEU A 215 -15.01 -3.02 -0.97
CA LEU A 215 -13.58 -3.13 -1.27
C LEU A 215 -13.26 -4.47 -1.90
N ASP A 216 -12.15 -4.48 -2.62
CA ASP A 216 -11.52 -5.72 -3.06
C ASP A 216 -10.81 -6.38 -1.86
N GLU A 217 -10.98 -7.69 -1.73
CA GLU A 217 -10.54 -8.46 -0.57
C GLU A 217 -9.60 -9.58 -1.03
N ILE A 218 -8.50 -9.79 -0.30
CA ILE A 218 -7.71 -11.03 -0.43
C ILE A 218 -8.20 -11.96 0.67
N GLU A 219 -8.72 -13.11 0.27
CA GLU A 219 -9.13 -14.19 1.15
C GLU A 219 -8.18 -15.37 0.96
N PHE A 220 -7.80 -16.00 2.07
CA PHE A 220 -6.99 -17.22 2.05
C PHE A 220 -7.89 -18.40 2.39
N PHE A 221 -7.77 -19.46 1.59
CA PHE A 221 -8.55 -20.71 1.73
C PHE A 221 -8.29 -21.44 3.05
#